data_AF-A0A238VRW2-F1
#
_entry.id   AF-A0A238VRW2-F1
#
_cell.length_a   1.000
_cell.length_b   1.000
_cell.length_c   1.000
_cell.angle_alpha   90.00
_cell.angle_beta   90.00
_cell.angle_gamma   90.00
#
_symmetry.space_group_name_H-M   'P 1'
#
loop_
_entity.id
_entity.type
_entity.pdbx_description
1 polymer ?
#
loop_
_entity_poly.entity_id
_entity_poly.type
_entity_poly.pdbx_seq_one_letter_code
_entity_poly.pdbx_strand_id
1 'polypeptide(L)'
;MQTKSDSLSLTIEYFKILLSLVHETFMQKHALKKLPKTFQLYGYGVYNEDKPNLKSDFENIGDDFVNGKYLYDKSREVFKDKQIIKLNEYYKSVLLLYIGYENFEDFLKEHPLSELEIEKQLSLNGKIKQNETHYYLNYYFGEDDVIIKGRTVIFNNWKKIQHTFLYPLEDGSFKEHYSNGNVILKGDTLCINSKTLSGEKYIDGASEIYYIGHKSPSSIKYLVGTYCTFDIYTNTVAGRSILEKCENKEEMEEKSKDPNIPAYIALEVRNKRIINTSTIPKNSLELSKLSPFSSIYGKIPGIYEITFNFKNDFSEVLKFEIVGTNYKINTLTENVYIEKDRIELLNKGSILNFRFNFSGIIALERVNIYFKTYYLKDGREIQKGVFSGIDNENRLVNGTLTLKYSTC
;
A
#
# COMPACT_ATOMS: atom_id res chain seq x y z
N MET A 1 -30.57 26.53 -4.35
CA MET A 1 -31.04 25.15 -4.64
C MET A 1 -30.27 24.20 -3.75
N GLN A 2 -30.86 23.73 -2.65
CA GLN A 2 -30.24 22.73 -1.76
C GLN A 2 -30.23 21.39 -2.49
N THR A 3 -29.05 20.89 -2.84
CA THR A 3 -28.86 19.56 -3.40
C THR A 3 -29.09 18.52 -2.32
N LYS A 4 -30.26 17.86 -2.37
CA LYS A 4 -30.59 16.67 -1.56
C LYS A 4 -29.54 15.58 -1.79
N SER A 5 -29.06 14.98 -0.71
CA SER A 5 -28.15 13.82 -0.76
C SER A 5 -28.95 12.56 -1.13
N ASP A 6 -28.65 11.94 -2.28
CA ASP A 6 -29.41 10.83 -2.89
C ASP A 6 -29.43 9.49 -2.10
N SER A 7 -28.67 9.37 -1.00
CA SER A 7 -28.63 8.14 -0.20
C SER A 7 -27.97 8.37 1.16
N LEU A 8 -28.41 7.63 2.18
CA LEU A 8 -27.86 7.68 3.54
C LEU A 8 -26.95 6.48 3.79
N SER A 9 -25.72 6.72 4.26
CA SER A 9 -24.81 5.65 4.67
C SER A 9 -24.71 5.62 6.20
N LEU A 10 -24.99 4.46 6.78
CA LEU A 10 -25.02 4.26 8.22
C LEU A 10 -23.92 3.29 8.62
N THR A 11 -23.21 3.61 9.70
CA THR A 11 -22.45 2.61 10.45
C THR A 11 -23.39 1.52 10.97
N ILE A 12 -22.85 0.34 11.28
CA ILE A 12 -23.63 -0.75 11.87
C ILE A 12 -24.36 -0.28 13.15
N GLU A 13 -23.68 0.46 14.03
CA GLU A 13 -24.24 0.85 15.32
C GLU A 13 -25.43 1.80 15.16
N TYR A 14 -25.32 2.82 14.31
CA TYR A 14 -26.45 3.70 14.04
C TYR A 14 -27.60 3.01 13.28
N PHE A 15 -27.29 2.05 12.41
CA PHE A 15 -28.35 1.27 11.75
C PHE A 15 -29.09 0.34 12.73
N LYS A 16 -28.41 -0.23 13.73
CA LYS A 16 -29.05 -1.03 14.79
C LYS A 16 -30.01 -0.18 15.62
N ILE A 17 -29.62 1.04 15.97
CA ILE A 17 -30.49 1.99 16.69
C ILE A 17 -31.73 2.30 15.85
N LEU A 18 -31.53 2.71 14.59
CA LEU A 18 -32.61 2.99 13.66
C LEU A 18 -33.60 1.82 13.55
N LEU A 19 -33.07 0.60 13.37
CA LEU A 19 -33.90 -0.59 13.21
C LEU A 19 -34.69 -0.92 14.50
N SER A 20 -34.07 -0.73 15.66
CA SER A 20 -34.72 -0.98 16.96
C SER A 20 -35.88 -0.02 17.17
N LEU A 21 -35.69 1.27 16.87
CA LEU A 21 -36.75 2.28 16.97
C LEU A 21 -37.91 2.00 16.02
N VAL A 22 -37.63 1.61 14.77
CA VAL A 22 -38.67 1.19 13.83
C VAL A 22 -39.50 0.03 14.40
N HIS A 23 -38.85 -0.96 15.02
CA HIS A 23 -39.54 -2.09 15.64
C HIS A 23 -40.37 -1.68 16.86
N GLU A 24 -39.85 -0.78 17.69
CA GLU A 24 -40.56 -0.24 18.86
C GLU A 24 -41.78 0.58 18.45
N THR A 25 -41.61 1.52 17.51
CA THR A 25 -42.72 2.31 16.95
C THR A 25 -43.81 1.41 16.37
N PHE A 26 -43.42 0.35 15.66
CA PHE A 26 -44.38 -0.62 15.12
C PHE A 26 -45.16 -1.36 16.22
N MET A 27 -44.49 -1.85 17.27
CA MET A 27 -45.18 -2.51 18.37
C MET A 27 -46.11 -1.57 19.12
N GLN A 28 -45.71 -0.31 19.31
CA GLN A 28 -46.54 0.72 19.96
C GLN A 28 -47.77 1.08 19.12
N LYS A 29 -47.56 1.39 17.84
CA LYS A 29 -48.64 1.79 16.91
C LYS A 29 -49.75 0.74 16.81
N HIS A 30 -49.38 -0.55 16.83
CA HIS A 30 -50.32 -1.67 16.69
C HIS A 30 -50.63 -2.38 18.02
N ALA A 31 -50.22 -1.82 19.16
CA ALA A 31 -50.44 -2.36 20.50
C ALA A 31 -50.03 -3.85 20.65
N LEU A 32 -48.90 -4.24 20.06
CA LEU A 32 -48.44 -5.63 20.03
C LEU A 32 -47.55 -5.96 21.24
N LYS A 33 -47.75 -7.15 21.84
CA LYS A 33 -46.88 -7.66 22.91
C LYS A 33 -45.54 -8.22 22.40
N LYS A 34 -45.46 -8.58 21.11
CA LYS A 34 -44.28 -9.16 20.47
C LYS A 34 -44.30 -8.90 18.98
N LEU A 35 -43.12 -8.72 18.38
CA LEU A 35 -42.97 -8.61 16.94
C LEU A 35 -43.52 -9.85 16.21
N PRO A 36 -44.26 -9.67 15.11
CA PRO A 36 -44.66 -10.76 14.22
C PRO A 36 -43.47 -11.52 13.63
N LYS A 37 -43.74 -12.71 13.08
CA LYS A 37 -42.74 -13.46 12.30
C LYS A 37 -42.27 -12.64 11.10
N THR A 38 -41.04 -12.86 10.64
CA THR A 38 -40.34 -12.08 9.62
C THR A 38 -41.18 -11.71 8.39
N PHE A 39 -41.84 -12.68 7.74
CA PHE A 39 -42.67 -12.40 6.56
C PHE A 39 -43.84 -11.45 6.87
N GLN A 40 -44.49 -11.65 8.03
CA GLN A 40 -45.58 -10.78 8.48
C GLN A 40 -45.07 -9.40 8.91
N LEU A 41 -43.95 -9.33 9.64
CA LEU A 41 -43.41 -8.06 10.12
C LEU A 41 -43.03 -7.15 8.95
N TYR A 42 -42.32 -7.68 7.96
CA TYR A 42 -41.79 -6.89 6.85
C TYR A 42 -42.75 -6.79 5.66
N GLY A 43 -43.81 -7.58 5.60
CA GLY A 43 -44.80 -7.54 4.51
C GLY A 43 -44.25 -8.03 3.17
N TYR A 44 -43.60 -9.21 3.15
CA TYR A 44 -43.15 -9.84 1.91
C TYR A 44 -43.34 -11.37 1.94
N GLY A 45 -43.44 -11.99 0.76
CA GLY A 45 -43.73 -13.42 0.64
C GLY A 45 -45.17 -13.75 1.01
N VAL A 46 -45.37 -14.81 1.79
CA VAL A 46 -46.72 -15.22 2.26
C VAL A 46 -47.00 -14.54 3.60
N TYR A 47 -47.60 -13.35 3.55
CA TYR A 47 -48.09 -12.60 4.71
C TYR A 47 -49.59 -12.32 4.58
N ASN A 48 -50.24 -11.98 5.69
CA ASN A 48 -51.64 -11.57 5.68
C ASN A 48 -51.70 -10.03 5.67
N GLU A 49 -52.30 -9.47 4.62
CA GLU A 49 -52.45 -8.01 4.41
C GLU A 49 -53.40 -7.36 5.42
N ASP A 50 -54.38 -8.11 5.95
CA ASP A 50 -55.30 -7.62 6.98
C ASP A 50 -54.65 -7.52 8.37
N LYS A 51 -53.42 -8.03 8.52
CA LYS A 51 -52.64 -7.97 9.77
C LYS A 51 -51.55 -6.89 9.68
N PRO A 52 -51.22 -6.25 10.81
CA PRO A 52 -50.15 -5.25 10.86
C PRO A 52 -48.85 -5.74 10.23
N ASN A 53 -48.26 -4.88 9.40
CA ASN A 53 -46.96 -5.09 8.76
C ASN A 53 -46.29 -3.74 8.42
N LEU A 54 -44.96 -3.73 8.39
CA LEU A 54 -44.17 -2.51 8.13
C LEU A 54 -44.35 -1.98 6.71
N LYS A 55 -44.60 -2.85 5.73
CA LYS A 55 -44.82 -2.43 4.34
C LYS A 55 -46.03 -1.49 4.26
N SER A 56 -47.19 -1.92 4.76
CA SER A 56 -48.41 -1.10 4.78
C SER A 56 -48.22 0.18 5.62
N ASP A 57 -47.48 0.10 6.72
CA ASP A 57 -47.16 1.26 7.55
C ASP A 57 -46.30 2.30 6.81
N PHE A 58 -45.34 1.85 6.02
CA PHE A 58 -44.48 2.70 5.20
C PHE A 58 -45.21 3.27 3.98
N GLU A 59 -46.10 2.50 3.34
CA GLU A 59 -46.97 2.95 2.24
C GLU A 59 -48.00 4.00 2.71
N ASN A 60 -48.37 4.00 3.99
CA ASN A 60 -49.21 5.05 4.57
C ASN A 60 -48.44 6.36 4.84
N ILE A 61 -47.10 6.33 4.77
CA ILE A 61 -46.24 7.51 4.97
C ILE A 61 -45.76 8.07 3.64
N GLY A 62 -45.33 7.20 2.72
CA GLY A 62 -44.98 7.58 1.36
C GLY A 62 -46.07 7.12 0.41
N ASP A 63 -46.62 8.01 -0.41
CA ASP A 63 -47.65 7.73 -1.43
C ASP A 63 -47.19 6.78 -2.57
N ASP A 64 -46.12 6.02 -2.35
CA ASP A 64 -45.47 5.13 -3.31
C ASP A 64 -45.42 3.69 -2.78
N PHE A 65 -45.33 2.75 -3.71
CA PHE A 65 -45.19 1.33 -3.40
C PHE A 65 -43.92 1.02 -2.60
N VAL A 66 -44.06 0.22 -1.53
CA VAL A 66 -42.94 -0.22 -0.70
C VAL A 66 -42.61 -1.69 -0.95
N ASN A 67 -41.35 -1.98 -1.25
CA ASN A 67 -40.84 -3.35 -1.25
C ASN A 67 -40.52 -3.77 0.20
N GLY A 68 -41.45 -4.51 0.82
CA GLY A 68 -41.29 -5.03 2.18
C GLY A 68 -40.01 -5.85 2.42
N LYS A 69 -39.43 -6.44 1.38
CA LYS A 69 -38.17 -7.19 1.48
C LYS A 69 -36.95 -6.28 1.70
N TYR A 70 -37.02 -4.98 1.36
CA TYR A 70 -35.87 -4.08 1.40
C TYR A 70 -35.26 -3.94 2.80
N LEU A 71 -36.07 -3.57 3.80
CA LEU A 71 -35.56 -3.40 5.17
C LEU A 71 -35.10 -4.75 5.76
N TYR A 72 -35.77 -5.85 5.39
CA TYR A 72 -35.33 -7.19 5.76
C TYR A 72 -33.93 -7.50 5.19
N ASP A 73 -33.69 -7.27 3.90
CA ASP A 73 -32.39 -7.51 3.27
C ASP A 73 -31.31 -6.61 3.91
N LYS A 74 -31.63 -5.37 4.25
CA LYS A 74 -30.72 -4.48 5.01
C LYS A 74 -30.44 -4.99 6.42
N SER A 75 -31.44 -5.51 7.12
CA SER A 75 -31.23 -6.13 8.43
C SER A 75 -30.32 -7.36 8.35
N ARG A 76 -30.40 -8.13 7.25
CA ARG A 76 -29.49 -9.27 6.98
C ARG A 76 -28.06 -8.85 6.68
N GLU A 77 -27.84 -7.67 6.10
CA GLU A 77 -26.48 -7.15 5.88
C GLU A 77 -25.74 -6.96 7.22
N VAL A 78 -26.46 -6.63 8.30
CA VAL A 78 -25.88 -6.53 9.67
C VAL A 78 -25.36 -7.87 10.16
N PHE A 79 -26.13 -8.95 9.98
CA PHE A 79 -25.73 -10.31 10.38
C PHE A 79 -24.58 -10.89 9.54
N LYS A 80 -24.21 -10.23 8.44
CA LYS A 80 -23.07 -10.59 7.58
C LYS A 80 -21.85 -9.72 7.83
N ASP A 81 -21.79 -9.02 8.97
CA ASP A 81 -20.69 -8.13 9.38
C ASP A 81 -20.35 -7.03 8.36
N LYS A 82 -21.35 -6.56 7.61
CA LYS A 82 -21.14 -5.44 6.68
C LYS A 82 -21.03 -4.14 7.47
N GLN A 83 -19.84 -3.55 7.51
CA GLN A 83 -19.51 -2.36 8.32
C GLN A 83 -20.34 -1.10 8.00
N ILE A 84 -20.87 -0.98 6.77
CA ILE A 84 -21.67 0.17 6.34
C ILE A 84 -22.95 -0.31 5.65
N ILE A 85 -24.09 0.18 6.13
CA ILE A 85 -25.42 -0.07 5.59
C ILE A 85 -25.88 1.17 4.81
N LYS A 86 -26.16 0.99 3.52
CA LYS A 86 -26.61 2.08 2.65
C LYS A 86 -28.12 2.00 2.41
N LEU A 87 -28.82 3.07 2.75
CA LEU A 87 -30.24 3.31 2.44
C LEU A 87 -30.34 4.24 1.24
N ASN A 88 -31.27 3.96 0.33
CA ASN A 88 -31.58 4.90 -0.76
C ASN A 88 -32.42 6.07 -0.22
N GLU A 89 -32.59 7.13 -1.01
CA GLU A 89 -33.31 8.32 -0.58
C GLU A 89 -34.75 8.06 -0.14
N TYR A 90 -35.47 7.21 -0.87
CA TYR A 90 -36.86 6.86 -0.56
C TYR A 90 -36.98 6.19 0.81
N TYR A 91 -36.28 5.06 1.03
CA TYR A 91 -36.35 4.33 2.30
C TYR A 91 -35.75 5.12 3.46
N LYS A 92 -34.70 5.92 3.23
CA LYS A 92 -34.18 6.85 4.24
C LYS A 92 -35.30 7.78 4.73
N SER A 93 -36.01 8.42 3.79
CA SER A 93 -37.05 9.40 4.12
C SER A 93 -38.21 8.73 4.86
N VAL A 94 -38.72 7.63 4.33
CA VAL A 94 -39.85 6.91 4.93
C VAL A 94 -39.51 6.36 6.31
N LEU A 95 -38.31 5.79 6.50
CA LEU A 95 -37.90 5.25 7.80
C LEU A 95 -37.75 6.36 8.84
N LEU A 96 -37.10 7.47 8.52
CA LEU A 96 -36.93 8.60 9.46
C LEU A 96 -38.28 9.21 9.84
N LEU A 97 -39.16 9.44 8.87
CA LEU A 97 -40.51 9.94 9.14
C LEU A 97 -41.32 8.97 10.00
N TYR A 98 -41.20 7.65 9.76
CA TYR A 98 -41.90 6.63 10.54
C TYR A 98 -41.52 6.69 12.02
N ILE A 99 -40.25 6.94 12.35
CA ILE A 99 -39.77 7.08 13.73
C ILE A 99 -39.82 8.53 14.24
N GLY A 100 -40.43 9.46 13.50
CA GLY A 100 -40.70 10.82 13.96
C GLY A 100 -39.59 11.86 13.70
N TYR A 101 -38.62 11.57 12.84
CA TYR A 101 -37.53 12.49 12.50
C TYR A 101 -37.69 13.08 11.09
N GLU A 102 -37.55 14.40 10.96
CA GLU A 102 -37.58 15.08 9.66
C GLU A 102 -36.27 14.89 8.88
N ASN A 103 -35.15 14.82 9.58
CA ASN A 103 -33.81 14.71 8.99
C ASN A 103 -32.90 13.82 9.85
N PHE A 104 -31.79 13.38 9.27
CA PHE A 104 -30.87 12.47 9.94
C PHE A 104 -30.00 13.18 10.98
N GLU A 105 -29.76 14.48 10.81
CA GLU A 105 -28.99 15.29 11.74
C GLU A 105 -29.65 15.37 13.11
N ASP A 106 -30.98 15.48 13.17
CA ASP A 106 -31.73 15.49 14.41
C ASP A 106 -31.75 14.12 15.09
N PHE A 107 -31.87 13.05 14.30
CA PHE A 107 -31.69 11.68 14.78
C PHE A 107 -30.32 11.45 15.44
N LEU A 108 -29.23 11.97 14.85
CA LEU A 108 -27.89 11.85 15.44
C LEU A 108 -27.74 12.57 16.78
N LYS A 109 -28.37 13.75 16.93
CA LYS A 109 -28.30 14.55 18.16
C LYS A 109 -29.01 13.86 19.31
N GLU A 110 -30.13 13.18 19.04
CA GLU A 110 -30.92 12.50 20.07
C GLU A 110 -30.39 11.10 20.44
N HIS A 111 -29.55 10.53 19.58
CA HIS A 111 -28.90 9.23 19.82
C HIS A 111 -27.36 9.34 19.82
N PRO A 112 -26.76 10.05 20.79
CA PRO A 112 -25.32 10.16 20.89
C PRO A 112 -24.70 8.80 21.26
N LEU A 113 -23.70 8.39 20.49
CA LEU A 113 -22.78 7.30 20.84
C LEU A 113 -21.44 7.89 21.31
N SER A 114 -20.40 7.07 21.42
CA SER A 114 -19.04 7.57 21.68
C SER A 114 -18.61 8.61 20.63
N GLU A 115 -17.77 9.56 21.01
CA GLU A 115 -17.22 10.59 20.10
C GLU A 115 -16.64 9.99 18.82
N LEU A 116 -15.96 8.85 18.93
CA LEU A 116 -15.36 8.11 17.82
C LEU A 116 -16.41 7.55 16.84
N GLU A 117 -17.57 7.09 17.33
CA GLU A 117 -18.67 6.60 16.48
C GLU A 117 -19.44 7.75 15.83
N ILE A 118 -19.61 8.88 16.54
CA ILE A 118 -20.18 10.10 15.98
C ILE A 118 -19.29 10.61 14.84
N GLU A 119 -17.98 10.68 15.04
CA GLU A 119 -17.03 11.11 14.02
C GLU A 119 -17.06 10.19 12.78
N LYS A 120 -17.07 8.86 12.99
CA LYS A 120 -17.25 7.89 11.90
C LYS A 120 -18.55 8.12 11.15
N GLN A 121 -19.67 8.28 11.84
CA GLN A 121 -20.97 8.46 11.20
C GLN A 121 -21.09 9.80 10.45
N LEU A 122 -20.56 10.88 11.02
CA LEU A 122 -20.48 12.17 10.36
C LEU A 122 -19.53 12.13 9.16
N SER A 123 -18.46 11.35 9.17
CA SER A 123 -17.58 11.19 8.01
C SER A 123 -18.27 10.51 6.81
N LEU A 124 -19.33 9.72 7.05
CA LEU A 124 -20.10 9.02 6.01
C LEU A 124 -21.13 9.93 5.31
N ASN A 125 -21.76 10.84 6.05
CA ASN A 125 -22.88 11.67 5.56
C ASN A 125 -22.53 13.16 5.44
N GLY A 126 -21.56 13.62 6.22
CA GLY A 126 -21.02 14.97 6.23
C GLY A 126 -19.94 15.13 5.17
N LYS A 127 -20.38 15.24 3.91
CA LYS A 127 -19.89 16.19 2.91
C LYS A 127 -20.72 15.96 1.64
N ILE A 128 -21.57 16.93 1.29
CA ILE A 128 -21.71 17.31 -0.12
C ILE A 128 -20.30 17.72 -0.53
N LYS A 129 -19.48 16.74 -0.94
CA LYS A 129 -18.13 17.04 -1.39
C LYS A 129 -18.31 17.78 -2.71
N GLN A 130 -18.12 19.11 -2.69
CA GLN A 130 -17.58 19.78 -3.87
C GLN A 130 -16.45 18.88 -4.39
N ASN A 131 -16.43 18.57 -5.68
CA ASN A 131 -15.46 17.64 -6.25
C ASN A 131 -14.04 18.12 -5.90
N GLU A 132 -13.48 17.56 -4.82
CA GLU A 132 -12.17 17.94 -4.33
C GLU A 132 -11.17 17.42 -5.37
N THR A 133 -10.38 18.36 -5.89
CA THR A 133 -9.29 18.09 -6.83
C THR A 133 -8.00 18.49 -6.13
N HIS A 134 -7.01 17.61 -6.21
CA HIS A 134 -5.70 17.77 -5.59
C HIS A 134 -4.61 17.63 -6.64
N TYR A 135 -3.59 18.47 -6.51
CA TYR A 135 -2.49 18.62 -7.46
C TYR A 135 -1.20 18.16 -6.79
N TYR A 136 -0.42 17.35 -7.51
CA TYR A 136 0.82 16.79 -7.03
C TYR A 136 1.89 16.82 -8.12
N LEU A 137 3.14 16.96 -7.71
CA LEU A 137 4.29 16.55 -8.52
C LEU A 137 4.53 15.06 -8.29
N ASN A 138 4.83 14.30 -9.34
CA ASN A 138 5.25 12.91 -9.19
C ASN A 138 6.72 12.72 -9.56
N TYR A 139 7.38 11.84 -8.80
CA TYR A 139 8.79 11.52 -8.95
C TYR A 139 8.99 10.02 -8.88
N TYR A 140 9.76 9.49 -9.83
CA TYR A 140 10.24 8.11 -9.77
C TYR A 140 11.57 7.99 -10.53
N PHE A 141 12.34 6.96 -10.21
CA PHE A 141 13.55 6.64 -10.97
C PHE A 141 13.15 5.82 -12.20
N GLY A 142 13.37 6.39 -13.37
CA GLY A 142 12.84 5.91 -14.64
C GLY A 142 13.85 5.17 -15.49
N GLU A 143 13.60 5.21 -16.79
CA GLU A 143 14.51 4.75 -17.82
C GLU A 143 15.77 5.63 -17.89
N ASP A 144 16.82 5.13 -18.57
CA ASP A 144 18.10 5.82 -18.76
C ASP A 144 18.81 6.28 -17.47
N ASP A 145 18.50 5.65 -16.33
CA ASP A 145 19.06 5.96 -15.01
C ASP A 145 18.84 7.42 -14.56
N VAL A 146 17.71 8.03 -14.99
CA VAL A 146 17.32 9.39 -14.59
C VAL A 146 16.07 9.41 -13.71
N ILE A 147 15.89 10.50 -12.96
CA ILE A 147 14.65 10.74 -12.22
C ILE A 147 13.67 11.42 -13.15
N ILE A 148 12.50 10.80 -13.34
CA ILE A 148 11.42 11.36 -14.13
C ILE A 148 10.52 12.15 -13.20
N LYS A 149 10.27 13.40 -13.58
CA LYS A 149 9.32 14.30 -12.92
C LYS A 149 8.09 14.48 -13.79
N GLY A 150 6.94 14.61 -13.15
CA GLY A 150 5.71 14.94 -13.84
C GLY A 150 4.66 15.52 -12.91
N ARG A 151 3.42 15.45 -13.38
CA ARG A 151 2.24 15.98 -12.72
C ARG A 151 1.30 14.84 -12.36
N THR A 152 0.55 15.02 -11.28
CA THR A 152 -0.48 14.08 -10.88
C THR A 152 -1.67 14.85 -10.36
N VAL A 153 -2.84 14.58 -10.92
CA VAL A 153 -4.11 15.19 -10.51
C VAL A 153 -5.02 14.10 -9.98
N ILE A 154 -5.44 14.24 -8.73
CA ILE A 154 -6.41 13.35 -8.10
C ILE A 154 -7.72 14.12 -7.96
N PHE A 155 -8.80 13.60 -8.54
CA PHE A 155 -10.07 14.30 -8.65
C PHE A 155 -11.26 13.39 -8.35
N ASN A 156 -12.45 13.99 -8.34
CA ASN A 156 -13.70 13.34 -7.97
C ASN A 156 -13.62 12.69 -6.57
N ASN A 157 -13.06 13.44 -5.61
CA ASN A 157 -12.97 13.01 -4.20
C ASN A 157 -12.14 11.73 -4.01
N TRP A 158 -10.93 11.71 -4.59
CA TRP A 158 -10.02 10.55 -4.52
C TRP A 158 -10.58 9.28 -5.16
N LYS A 159 -11.36 9.43 -6.25
CA LYS A 159 -11.84 8.29 -7.04
C LYS A 159 -11.06 8.11 -8.33
N LYS A 160 -10.55 9.20 -8.89
CA LYS A 160 -9.84 9.22 -10.16
C LYS A 160 -8.48 9.87 -9.99
N ILE A 161 -7.53 9.41 -10.76
CA ILE A 161 -6.18 9.95 -10.82
C ILE A 161 -5.73 10.02 -12.27
N GLN A 162 -4.96 11.05 -12.59
CA GLN A 162 -4.29 11.21 -13.86
C GLN A 162 -2.83 11.55 -13.60
N HIS A 163 -1.93 10.75 -14.13
CA HIS A 163 -0.50 11.04 -14.18
C HIS A 163 -0.16 11.61 -15.56
N THR A 164 0.67 12.65 -15.56
CA THR A 164 1.30 13.19 -16.76
C THR A 164 2.80 13.19 -16.56
N PHE A 165 3.50 12.29 -17.24
CA PHE A 165 4.95 12.20 -17.19
C PHE A 165 5.57 13.14 -18.23
N LEU A 166 6.60 13.89 -17.83
CA LEU A 166 7.24 14.88 -18.68
C LEU A 166 8.66 14.41 -19.04
N TYR A 167 8.89 14.20 -20.33
CA TYR A 167 10.20 13.82 -20.86
C TYR A 167 10.80 15.00 -21.61
N PRO A 168 11.89 15.60 -21.13
CA PRO A 168 12.53 16.73 -21.81
C PRO A 168 13.11 16.30 -23.16
N LEU A 169 12.97 17.14 -24.18
CA LEU A 169 13.53 16.98 -25.51
C LEU A 169 14.72 17.95 -25.71
N GLU A 170 15.56 17.68 -26.71
CA GLU A 170 16.76 18.47 -27.00
C GLU A 170 16.45 19.95 -27.35
N ASP A 171 15.25 20.22 -27.88
CA ASP A 171 14.77 21.56 -28.24
C ASP A 171 14.22 22.36 -27.05
N GLY A 172 14.28 21.81 -25.83
CA GLY A 172 13.76 22.40 -24.61
C GLY A 172 12.25 22.22 -24.41
N SER A 173 11.56 21.52 -25.32
CA SER A 173 10.16 21.13 -25.14
C SER A 173 10.04 19.83 -24.34
N PHE A 174 8.81 19.41 -24.02
CA PHE A 174 8.53 18.18 -23.29
C PHE A 174 7.59 17.28 -24.08
N LYS A 175 7.90 15.98 -24.11
CA LYS A 175 6.96 14.95 -24.52
C LYS A 175 6.14 14.53 -23.30
N GLU A 176 4.82 14.66 -23.40
CA GLU A 176 3.89 14.29 -22.33
C GLU A 176 3.34 12.87 -22.55
N HIS A 177 3.37 12.05 -21.50
CA HIS A 177 2.75 10.73 -21.48
C HIS A 177 1.69 10.66 -20.37
N TYR A 178 0.46 10.31 -20.75
CA TYR A 178 -0.68 10.30 -19.84
C TYR A 178 -1.04 8.89 -19.39
N SER A 179 -1.39 8.76 -18.11
CA SER A 179 -1.97 7.56 -17.54
C SER A 179 -3.17 7.92 -16.67
N ASN A 180 -4.28 7.22 -16.84
CA ASN A 180 -5.53 7.48 -16.13
C ASN A 180 -5.90 6.29 -15.26
N GLY A 181 -6.17 6.50 -13.98
CA GLY A 181 -6.45 5.44 -13.03
C GLY A 181 -7.67 5.67 -12.16
N ASN A 182 -8.07 4.58 -11.51
CA ASN A 182 -9.03 4.61 -10.41
C ASN A 182 -8.27 4.48 -9.09
N VAL A 183 -8.68 5.26 -8.10
CA VAL A 183 -8.13 5.20 -6.75
C VAL A 183 -9.12 4.44 -5.88
N ILE A 184 -8.62 3.43 -5.18
CA ILE A 184 -9.39 2.61 -4.25
C ILE A 184 -8.71 2.70 -2.88
N LEU A 185 -9.43 3.26 -1.92
CA LEU A 185 -8.99 3.27 -0.52
C LEU A 185 -9.29 1.89 0.11
N LYS A 186 -8.26 1.25 0.67
CA LYS A 186 -8.35 -0.02 1.40
C LYS A 186 -7.66 0.12 2.75
N GLY A 187 -8.44 0.40 3.79
CA GLY A 187 -7.90 0.72 5.12
C GLY A 187 -6.92 1.88 5.04
N ASP A 188 -5.69 1.65 5.50
CA ASP A 188 -4.61 2.64 5.54
C ASP A 188 -3.79 2.72 4.24
N THR A 189 -4.30 2.17 3.13
CA THR A 189 -3.61 2.15 1.83
C THR A 189 -4.48 2.69 0.70
N LEU A 190 -3.84 3.40 -0.22
CA LEU A 190 -4.41 3.80 -1.51
C LEU A 190 -3.88 2.84 -2.57
N CYS A 191 -4.78 2.10 -3.22
CA CYS A 191 -4.45 1.27 -4.36
C CYS A 191 -4.90 1.96 -5.64
N ILE A 192 -4.01 2.04 -6.62
CA ILE A 192 -4.25 2.69 -7.90
C ILE A 192 -3.98 1.68 -9.00
N ASN A 193 -4.92 1.54 -9.91
CA ASN A 193 -4.70 0.84 -11.17
C ASN A 193 -4.97 1.82 -12.29
N SER A 194 -3.94 2.09 -13.07
CA SER A 194 -3.97 3.01 -14.19
C SER A 194 -4.05 2.28 -15.53
N LYS A 195 -4.49 3.03 -16.53
CA LYS A 195 -4.53 2.63 -17.93
C LYS A 195 -3.81 3.68 -18.75
N THR A 196 -3.00 3.21 -19.68
CA THR A 196 -2.22 4.07 -20.57
C THR A 196 -2.74 3.90 -21.98
N LEU A 197 -2.83 5.00 -22.72
CA LEU A 197 -3.22 4.95 -24.12
C LEU A 197 -2.04 4.43 -24.95
N SER A 198 -2.25 3.34 -25.68
CA SER A 198 -1.28 2.79 -26.62
C SER A 198 -1.95 2.61 -27.98
N GLY A 199 -1.60 3.48 -28.94
CA GLY A 199 -2.35 3.62 -30.18
C GLY A 199 -3.78 4.10 -29.90
N GLU A 200 -4.78 3.38 -30.40
CA GLU A 200 -6.21 3.69 -30.22
C GLU A 200 -6.85 2.97 -29.01
N LYS A 201 -6.10 2.13 -28.28
CA LYS A 201 -6.64 1.32 -27.19
C LYS A 201 -6.00 1.67 -25.85
N TYR A 202 -6.83 1.69 -24.80
CA TYR A 202 -6.33 1.73 -23.43
C TYR A 202 -5.88 0.35 -23.00
N ILE A 203 -4.58 0.23 -22.74
CA ILE A 203 -3.99 -0.97 -22.14
C ILE A 203 -3.86 -0.76 -20.64
N ASP A 204 -3.81 -1.85 -19.88
CA ASP A 204 -3.50 -1.78 -18.46
C ASP A 204 -2.11 -1.16 -18.28
N GLY A 205 -2.03 -0.15 -17.42
CA GLY A 205 -0.84 0.64 -17.15
C GLY A 205 -0.16 0.20 -15.87
N ALA A 206 0.08 1.14 -14.98
CA ALA A 206 0.73 0.89 -13.71
C ALA A 206 -0.25 0.42 -12.62
N SER A 207 0.25 -0.40 -11.70
CA SER A 207 -0.38 -0.65 -10.41
C SER A 207 0.46 -0.01 -9.33
N GLU A 208 -0.15 0.82 -8.49
CA GLU A 208 0.53 1.61 -7.46
C GLU A 208 -0.15 1.43 -6.10
N ILE A 209 0.66 1.42 -5.04
CA ILE A 209 0.17 1.34 -3.67
C ILE A 209 0.89 2.40 -2.85
N TYR A 210 0.12 3.24 -2.15
CA TYR A 210 0.62 4.26 -1.23
C TYR A 210 0.08 3.99 0.17
N TYR A 211 0.95 4.03 1.17
CA TYR A 211 0.54 3.95 2.57
C TYR A 211 0.21 5.34 3.09
N ILE A 212 -0.98 5.51 3.68
CA ILE A 212 -1.47 6.78 4.21
C ILE A 212 -1.63 6.75 5.75
N GLY A 213 -1.53 5.57 6.37
CA GLY A 213 -1.87 5.39 7.79
C GLY A 213 -3.32 5.74 8.08
N HIS A 214 -3.63 6.05 9.33
CA HIS A 214 -4.97 6.47 9.75
C HIS A 214 -5.33 7.92 9.39
N LYS A 215 -4.56 8.57 8.50
CA LYS A 215 -4.77 9.97 8.12
C LYS A 215 -5.65 10.07 6.88
N SER A 216 -6.43 11.14 6.79
CA SER A 216 -7.12 11.49 5.54
C SER A 216 -6.08 11.76 4.44
N PRO A 217 -6.20 11.14 3.24
CA PRO A 217 -5.28 11.37 2.12
C PRO A 217 -5.06 12.85 1.81
N SER A 218 -6.12 13.67 1.90
CA SER A 218 -6.07 15.10 1.62
C SER A 218 -5.16 15.88 2.57
N SER A 219 -4.85 15.35 3.75
CA SER A 219 -3.97 16.00 4.74
C SER A 219 -2.48 15.71 4.55
N ILE A 220 -2.13 14.75 3.69
CA ILE A 220 -0.77 14.25 3.53
C ILE A 220 -0.04 15.08 2.48
N LYS A 221 1.11 15.65 2.84
CA LYS A 221 1.95 16.44 1.92
C LYS A 221 2.77 15.57 0.96
N TYR A 222 3.21 14.40 1.42
CA TYR A 222 4.04 13.49 0.64
C TYR A 222 3.45 12.08 0.69
N LEU A 223 3.03 11.56 -0.45
CA LEU A 223 2.65 10.16 -0.59
C LEU A 223 3.84 9.39 -1.14
N VAL A 224 4.40 8.52 -0.31
CA VAL A 224 5.48 7.61 -0.72
C VAL A 224 4.87 6.24 -0.97
N GLY A 225 5.04 5.73 -2.18
CA GLY A 225 4.43 4.49 -2.62
C GLY A 225 5.38 3.63 -3.43
N THR A 226 4.83 2.51 -3.88
CA THR A 226 5.49 1.60 -4.81
C THR A 226 4.64 1.45 -6.05
N TYR A 227 5.28 1.32 -7.20
CA TYR A 227 4.63 1.08 -8.48
C TYR A 227 5.16 -0.19 -9.14
N CYS A 228 4.35 -0.77 -10.02
CA CYS A 228 4.71 -1.83 -10.96
C CYS A 228 4.11 -1.49 -12.33
N THR A 229 4.91 -1.50 -13.39
CA THR A 229 4.49 -1.10 -14.75
C THR A 229 5.40 -1.73 -15.82
N PHE A 230 5.10 -1.46 -17.09
CA PHE A 230 6.03 -1.62 -18.20
C PHE A 230 6.75 -0.31 -18.50
N ASP A 231 8.03 -0.39 -18.83
CA ASP A 231 8.83 0.74 -19.29
C ASP A 231 8.76 0.93 -20.82
N ILE A 232 9.38 1.99 -21.35
CA ILE A 232 9.38 2.27 -22.81
C ILE A 232 10.05 1.16 -23.64
N TYR A 233 10.86 0.30 -23.03
CA TYR A 233 11.50 -0.85 -23.66
C TYR A 233 10.73 -2.15 -23.43
N THR A 234 9.49 -2.06 -22.93
CA THR A 234 8.59 -3.18 -22.61
C THR A 234 9.08 -4.11 -21.49
N ASN A 235 10.06 -3.69 -20.70
CA ASN A 235 10.49 -4.44 -19.52
C ASN A 235 9.45 -4.28 -18.40
N THR A 236 9.19 -5.35 -17.66
CA THR A 236 8.44 -5.25 -16.40
C THR A 236 9.31 -4.62 -15.33
N VAL A 237 8.84 -3.54 -14.72
CA VAL A 237 9.61 -2.78 -13.72
C VAL A 237 8.78 -2.49 -12.48
N ALA A 238 9.46 -2.39 -11.35
CA ALA A 238 8.87 -1.97 -10.10
C ALA A 238 9.80 -0.98 -9.38
N GLY A 239 9.26 -0.09 -8.57
CA GLY A 239 10.08 0.87 -7.86
C GLY A 239 9.32 1.70 -6.84
N ARG A 240 10.01 2.69 -6.28
CA ARG A 240 9.44 3.68 -5.36
C ARG A 240 9.03 4.93 -6.15
N SER A 241 7.83 5.43 -5.87
CA SER A 241 7.31 6.72 -6.36
C SER A 241 6.99 7.65 -5.19
N ILE A 242 7.09 8.96 -5.45
CA ILE A 242 6.71 9.99 -4.48
C ILE A 242 5.76 10.97 -5.17
N LEU A 243 4.63 11.26 -4.52
CA LEU A 243 3.75 12.37 -4.88
C LEU A 243 3.91 13.49 -3.85
N GLU A 244 4.36 14.66 -4.29
CA GLU A 244 4.49 15.86 -3.46
C GLU A 244 3.30 16.79 -3.74
N LYS A 245 2.53 17.13 -2.71
CA LYS A 245 1.33 17.93 -2.83
C LYS A 245 1.66 19.40 -3.13
N CYS A 246 0.95 19.98 -4.09
CA CYS A 246 0.94 21.42 -4.37
C CYS A 246 -0.32 22.08 -3.80
N GLU A 247 -0.26 23.39 -3.56
CA GLU A 247 -1.40 24.17 -3.07
C GLU A 247 -2.46 24.34 -4.17
N ASN A 248 -2.03 24.54 -5.42
CA ASN A 248 -2.91 24.75 -6.56
C ASN A 248 -2.34 24.19 -7.89
N LYS A 249 -3.11 24.36 -8.97
CA LYS A 249 -2.78 23.83 -10.29
C LYS A 249 -1.60 24.59 -10.91
N GLU A 250 -1.58 25.90 -10.78
CA GLU A 250 -0.57 26.79 -11.34
C GLU A 250 0.81 26.45 -10.79
N GLU A 251 0.92 26.27 -9.48
CA GLU A 251 2.16 25.86 -8.80
C GLU A 251 2.67 24.51 -9.31
N MET A 252 1.78 23.51 -9.46
CA MET A 252 2.14 22.20 -9.98
C MET A 252 2.66 22.31 -11.43
N GLU A 253 1.99 23.09 -12.28
CA GLU A 253 2.39 23.28 -13.67
C GLU A 253 3.75 23.97 -13.79
N GLU A 254 4.00 25.00 -12.98
CA GLU A 254 5.30 25.70 -12.92
C GLU A 254 6.41 24.76 -12.42
N LYS A 255 6.25 24.18 -11.23
CA LYS A 255 7.27 23.31 -10.61
C LYS A 255 7.56 22.04 -11.40
N SER A 256 6.59 21.55 -12.17
CA SER A 256 6.79 20.36 -13.02
C SER A 256 7.74 20.60 -14.20
N LYS A 257 7.84 21.85 -14.68
CA LYS A 257 8.68 22.24 -15.82
C LYS A 257 10.10 22.65 -15.41
N ASP A 258 10.31 22.99 -14.14
CA ASP A 258 11.65 23.20 -13.60
C ASP A 258 12.49 21.92 -13.83
N PRO A 259 13.71 21.95 -14.38
CA PRO A 259 14.55 20.76 -14.48
C PRO A 259 15.07 20.26 -13.11
N ASN A 260 15.03 21.08 -12.06
CA ASN A 260 15.57 20.72 -10.76
C ASN A 260 14.73 19.66 -10.05
N ILE A 261 15.44 18.68 -9.50
CA ILE A 261 14.88 17.64 -8.61
C ILE A 261 15.36 17.94 -7.20
N PRO A 262 14.47 18.05 -6.19
CA PRO A 262 14.89 18.26 -4.82
C PRO A 262 15.78 17.13 -4.32
N ALA A 263 16.88 17.46 -3.64
CA ALA A 263 17.87 16.47 -3.20
C ALA A 263 17.28 15.39 -2.28
N TYR A 264 16.32 15.75 -1.43
CA TYR A 264 15.63 14.80 -0.54
C TYR A 264 14.75 13.80 -1.32
N ILE A 265 14.17 14.19 -2.47
CA ILE A 265 13.47 13.27 -3.37
C ILE A 265 14.48 12.34 -4.04
N ALA A 266 15.57 12.90 -4.57
CA ALA A 266 16.58 12.13 -5.28
C ALA A 266 17.20 11.04 -4.40
N LEU A 267 17.48 11.35 -3.13
CA LEU A 267 17.97 10.39 -2.14
C LEU A 267 17.03 9.18 -1.97
N GLU A 268 15.73 9.40 -2.04
CA GLU A 268 14.72 8.38 -1.77
C GLU A 268 14.40 7.50 -2.98
N VAL A 269 14.41 8.04 -4.19
CA VAL A 269 14.00 7.29 -5.40
C VAL A 269 15.17 6.70 -6.18
N ARG A 270 16.36 7.31 -6.12
CA ARG A 270 17.52 6.87 -6.92
C ARG A 270 17.92 5.44 -6.57
N ASN A 271 18.17 4.63 -7.60
CA ASN A 271 18.56 3.22 -7.46
C ASN A 271 17.54 2.35 -6.69
N LYS A 272 16.27 2.75 -6.63
CA LYS A 272 15.17 1.95 -6.05
C LYS A 272 14.28 1.29 -7.11
N ARG A 273 14.72 1.28 -8.37
CA ARG A 273 14.04 0.64 -9.49
C ARG A 273 14.59 -0.77 -9.69
N ILE A 274 13.69 -1.74 -9.83
CA ILE A 274 13.95 -3.12 -10.22
C ILE A 274 13.48 -3.28 -11.67
N ILE A 275 14.32 -3.89 -12.50
CA ILE A 275 14.04 -4.13 -13.92
C ILE A 275 14.10 -5.63 -14.16
N ASN A 276 13.03 -6.18 -14.71
CA ASN A 276 13.03 -7.53 -15.25
C ASN A 276 12.88 -7.43 -16.78
N THR A 277 13.93 -7.87 -17.47
CA THR A 277 14.06 -7.71 -18.93
C THR A 277 12.97 -8.47 -19.68
N SER A 278 12.49 -7.91 -20.79
CA SER A 278 11.49 -8.52 -21.68
C SER A 278 12.02 -9.69 -22.52
N THR A 279 12.89 -10.53 -21.95
CA THR A 279 13.42 -11.74 -22.58
C THR A 279 12.95 -12.96 -21.81
N ILE A 280 12.34 -13.92 -22.51
CA ILE A 280 11.89 -15.17 -21.90
C ILE A 280 13.08 -16.14 -21.84
N PRO A 281 13.54 -16.53 -20.64
CA PRO A 281 14.67 -17.45 -20.50
C PRO A 281 14.27 -18.87 -20.93
N LYS A 282 15.11 -19.53 -21.72
CA LYS A 282 14.88 -20.92 -22.18
C LYS A 282 15.38 -21.97 -21.19
N ASN A 283 16.31 -21.60 -20.31
CA ASN A 283 16.90 -22.46 -19.30
C ASN A 283 17.37 -21.62 -18.09
N SER A 284 17.82 -22.28 -17.03
CA SER A 284 18.20 -21.60 -15.77
C SER A 284 19.38 -20.63 -15.92
N LEU A 285 20.28 -20.84 -16.89
CA LEU A 285 21.47 -20.00 -17.11
C LEU A 285 21.11 -18.66 -17.76
N GLU A 286 19.91 -18.54 -18.33
CA GLU A 286 19.40 -17.33 -18.97
C GLU A 286 18.58 -16.45 -18.01
N LEU A 287 18.30 -16.90 -16.77
CA LEU A 287 17.51 -16.14 -15.80
C LEU A 287 18.14 -14.77 -15.46
N SER A 288 19.46 -14.66 -15.52
CA SER A 288 20.20 -13.41 -15.32
C SER A 288 21.64 -13.54 -15.83
N LYS A 289 22.33 -12.40 -15.97
CA LYS A 289 23.79 -12.37 -16.24
C LYS A 289 24.63 -13.08 -15.16
N LEU A 290 24.07 -13.32 -13.98
CA LEU A 290 24.74 -13.98 -12.85
C LEU A 290 24.47 -15.49 -12.82
N SER A 291 23.44 -15.98 -13.50
CA SER A 291 23.00 -17.37 -13.44
C SER A 291 24.05 -18.40 -13.85
N PRO A 292 24.98 -18.14 -14.81
CA PRO A 292 26.10 -19.04 -15.10
C PRO A 292 27.02 -19.32 -13.90
N PHE A 293 26.97 -18.49 -12.85
CA PHE A 293 27.77 -18.66 -11.63
C PHE A 293 26.97 -19.30 -10.47
N SER A 294 25.76 -19.79 -10.74
CA SER A 294 24.89 -20.44 -9.74
C SER A 294 25.54 -21.65 -9.07
N SER A 295 26.38 -22.41 -9.77
CA SER A 295 27.12 -23.54 -9.20
C SER A 295 28.14 -23.13 -8.13
N ILE A 296 28.66 -21.90 -8.18
CA ILE A 296 29.51 -21.32 -7.13
C ILE A 296 28.63 -20.85 -5.98
N TYR A 297 27.53 -20.17 -6.31
CA TYR A 297 26.58 -19.66 -5.31
C TYR A 297 26.01 -20.80 -4.44
N GLY A 298 25.70 -21.94 -5.05
CA GLY A 298 25.20 -23.13 -4.36
C GLY A 298 26.19 -23.77 -3.39
N LYS A 299 27.47 -23.37 -3.41
CA LYS A 299 28.49 -23.84 -2.46
C LYS A 299 28.76 -22.88 -1.32
N ILE A 300 28.11 -21.71 -1.29
CA ILE A 300 28.23 -20.71 -0.22
C ILE A 300 27.65 -21.22 1.13
N PRO A 301 26.58 -22.04 1.19
CA PRO A 301 26.09 -22.52 2.48
C PRO A 301 27.12 -23.28 3.31
N GLY A 302 27.20 -22.96 4.60
CA GLY A 302 28.19 -23.51 5.53
C GLY A 302 28.43 -22.59 6.73
N ILE A 303 29.38 -22.98 7.58
CA ILE A 303 29.81 -22.22 8.74
C ILE A 303 31.06 -21.41 8.39
N TYR A 304 31.02 -20.13 8.72
CA TYR A 304 32.07 -19.15 8.51
C TYR A 304 32.58 -18.65 9.85
N GLU A 305 33.90 -18.72 10.05
CA GLU A 305 34.60 -18.05 11.15
C GLU A 305 35.62 -17.09 10.54
N ILE A 306 35.35 -15.79 10.64
CA ILE A 306 36.17 -14.72 10.08
C ILE A 306 36.91 -14.02 11.20
N THR A 307 38.24 -13.99 11.11
CA THR A 307 39.11 -13.19 11.96
C THR A 307 39.51 -11.92 11.21
N PHE A 308 39.00 -10.78 11.64
CA PHE A 308 39.39 -9.45 11.16
C PHE A 308 40.71 -9.04 11.81
N ASN A 309 41.69 -8.65 11.01
CA ASN A 309 42.97 -8.12 11.48
C ASN A 309 43.05 -6.62 11.19
N PHE A 310 43.00 -5.81 12.23
CA PHE A 310 43.10 -4.36 12.16
C PHE A 310 44.57 -3.91 12.21
N LYS A 311 44.84 -2.65 11.85
CA LYS A 311 46.21 -2.12 11.77
C LYS A 311 46.93 -1.98 13.13
N ASN A 312 46.18 -1.97 14.23
CA ASN A 312 46.73 -1.76 15.59
C ASN A 312 46.94 -3.09 16.33
N ASP A 313 47.20 -4.19 15.60
CA ASP A 313 47.28 -5.57 16.12
C ASP A 313 46.03 -6.06 16.87
N PHE A 314 44.95 -5.27 16.86
CA PHE A 314 43.63 -5.68 17.31
C PHE A 314 43.04 -6.68 16.30
N SER A 315 42.44 -7.74 16.83
CA SER A 315 41.72 -8.71 16.02
C SER A 315 40.36 -9.01 16.63
N GLU A 316 39.41 -9.31 15.76
CA GLU A 316 38.04 -9.61 16.15
C GLU A 316 37.51 -10.78 15.35
N VAL A 317 36.70 -11.63 15.99
CA VAL A 317 36.18 -12.85 15.38
C VAL A 317 34.67 -12.77 15.22
N LEU A 318 34.21 -12.97 13.99
CA LEU A 318 32.80 -13.12 13.65
C LEU A 318 32.56 -14.55 13.16
N LYS A 319 31.58 -15.21 13.78
CA LYS A 319 31.13 -16.54 13.40
C LYS A 319 29.66 -16.48 12.97
N PHE A 320 29.33 -17.11 11.84
CA PHE A 320 27.97 -17.20 11.33
C PHE A 320 27.79 -18.44 10.47
N GLU A 321 26.54 -18.82 10.27
CA GLU A 321 26.12 -19.91 9.38
C GLU A 321 25.29 -19.34 8.23
N ILE A 322 25.49 -19.86 7.03
CA ILE A 322 24.56 -19.68 5.89
C ILE A 322 23.82 -20.99 5.67
N VAL A 323 22.52 -21.00 5.91
CA VAL A 323 21.69 -22.21 5.85
C VAL A 323 21.45 -22.65 4.40
N GLY A 324 21.75 -23.90 4.06
CA GLY A 324 21.68 -24.38 2.66
C GLY A 324 20.30 -24.45 2.03
N THR A 325 19.24 -24.54 2.82
CA THR A 325 17.87 -24.69 2.32
C THR A 325 17.20 -23.37 1.95
N ASN A 326 17.60 -22.26 2.57
CA ASN A 326 16.97 -20.95 2.39
C ASN A 326 17.95 -19.76 2.33
N TYR A 327 19.26 -20.02 2.40
CA TYR A 327 20.34 -19.02 2.39
C TYR A 327 20.27 -17.98 3.51
N LYS A 328 19.49 -18.24 4.57
CA LYS A 328 19.43 -17.36 5.74
C LYS A 328 20.78 -17.36 6.44
N ILE A 329 21.23 -16.17 6.85
CA ILE A 329 22.42 -16.01 7.67
C ILE A 329 22.01 -16.01 9.15
N ASN A 330 22.60 -16.92 9.93
CA ASN A 330 22.43 -16.96 11.39
C ASN A 330 23.77 -16.58 12.04
N THR A 331 23.78 -15.55 12.87
CA THR A 331 24.97 -15.21 13.65
C THR A 331 25.18 -16.24 14.75
N LEU A 332 26.43 -16.69 14.92
CA LEU A 332 26.86 -17.65 15.94
C LEU A 332 27.76 -16.99 17.01
N THR A 333 28.24 -15.78 16.77
CA THR A 333 28.90 -14.96 17.78
C THR A 333 27.89 -14.43 18.80
N GLU A 334 28.16 -14.60 20.09
CA GLU A 334 27.31 -14.08 21.17
C GLU A 334 27.19 -12.55 21.13
N ASN A 335 26.00 -12.03 21.42
CA ASN A 335 25.70 -10.60 21.50
C ASN A 335 25.99 -9.81 20.20
N VAL A 336 26.04 -10.49 19.05
CA VAL A 336 26.16 -9.86 17.73
C VAL A 336 24.98 -10.29 16.87
N TYR A 337 24.36 -9.34 16.19
CA TYR A 337 23.26 -9.57 15.27
C TYR A 337 23.56 -8.91 13.92
N ILE A 338 23.33 -9.64 12.83
CA ILE A 338 23.41 -9.08 11.47
C ILE A 338 22.04 -8.53 11.10
N GLU A 339 21.90 -7.21 11.06
CA GLU A 339 20.62 -6.53 10.76
C GLU A 339 20.25 -6.57 9.29
N LYS A 340 21.27 -6.42 8.43
CA LYS A 340 21.14 -6.42 6.98
C LYS A 340 22.32 -7.16 6.41
N ASP A 341 22.02 -8.11 5.54
CA ASP A 341 23.02 -8.84 4.78
C ASP A 341 22.82 -8.70 3.27
N ARG A 342 23.93 -8.85 2.54
CA ARG A 342 23.93 -9.01 1.11
C ARG A 342 25.10 -9.88 0.68
N ILE A 343 24.82 -10.87 -0.14
CA ILE A 343 25.83 -11.76 -0.72
C ILE A 343 25.92 -11.47 -2.22
N GLU A 344 27.12 -11.15 -2.71
CA GLU A 344 27.37 -10.88 -4.13
C GLU A 344 28.54 -11.71 -4.67
N LEU A 345 28.37 -12.21 -5.89
CA LEU A 345 29.45 -12.78 -6.68
C LEU A 345 29.96 -11.73 -7.66
N LEU A 346 31.19 -11.27 -7.43
CA LEU A 346 31.85 -10.25 -8.24
C LEU A 346 32.84 -10.87 -9.23
N ASN A 347 33.17 -10.10 -10.27
CA ASN A 347 34.16 -10.46 -11.29
C ASN A 347 33.96 -11.90 -11.83
N LYS A 348 32.79 -12.15 -12.42
CA LYS A 348 32.42 -13.47 -12.99
C LYS A 348 32.51 -14.61 -11.97
N GLY A 349 32.06 -14.38 -10.74
CA GLY A 349 32.04 -15.37 -9.66
C GLY A 349 33.41 -15.72 -9.06
N SER A 350 34.47 -14.99 -9.39
CA SER A 350 35.81 -15.21 -8.82
C SER A 350 36.00 -14.61 -7.43
N ILE A 351 35.15 -13.66 -7.06
CA ILE A 351 35.18 -12.97 -5.76
C ILE A 351 33.82 -13.10 -5.09
N LEU A 352 33.81 -13.56 -3.84
CA LEU A 352 32.65 -13.52 -2.97
C LEU A 352 32.72 -12.27 -2.12
N ASN A 353 31.65 -11.48 -2.13
CA ASN A 353 31.49 -10.31 -1.30
C ASN A 353 30.33 -10.50 -0.32
N PHE A 354 30.63 -10.37 0.97
CA PHE A 354 29.60 -10.23 2.00
C PHE A 354 29.51 -8.77 2.41
N ARG A 355 28.30 -8.23 2.50
CA ARG A 355 28.04 -6.92 3.08
C ARG A 355 27.15 -7.09 4.27
N PHE A 356 27.63 -6.72 5.45
CA PHE A 356 26.89 -6.84 6.69
C PHE A 356 26.78 -5.49 7.38
N ASN A 357 25.60 -5.22 7.94
CA ASN A 357 25.39 -4.24 8.98
C ASN A 357 25.15 -5.00 10.28
N PHE A 358 25.86 -4.62 11.33
CA PHE A 358 25.78 -5.27 12.63
C PHE A 358 25.06 -4.40 13.67
N SER A 359 24.54 -5.09 14.68
CA SER A 359 24.08 -4.54 15.95
C SER A 359 24.65 -5.41 17.07
N GLY A 360 24.98 -4.79 18.21
CA GLY A 360 25.53 -5.48 19.38
C GLY A 360 27.01 -5.21 19.65
N ILE A 361 27.68 -6.13 20.34
CA ILE A 361 29.05 -5.97 20.84
C ILE A 361 30.05 -6.51 19.81
N ILE A 362 30.31 -5.70 18.78
CA ILE A 362 31.31 -5.96 17.73
C ILE A 362 31.95 -4.64 17.32
N ALA A 363 33.24 -4.55 17.00
CA ALA A 363 33.93 -3.29 16.71
C ALA A 363 33.48 -2.64 15.38
N LEU A 364 32.78 -3.38 14.52
CA LEU A 364 32.32 -2.93 13.20
C LEU A 364 30.81 -2.64 13.21
N GLU A 365 30.40 -1.47 12.75
CA GLU A 365 28.98 -1.19 12.46
C GLU A 365 28.60 -1.76 11.08
N ARG A 366 29.48 -1.57 10.08
CA ARG A 366 29.24 -2.02 8.70
C ARG A 366 30.51 -2.54 8.08
N VAL A 367 30.43 -3.64 7.33
CA VAL A 367 31.60 -4.23 6.68
C VAL A 367 31.27 -4.80 5.30
N ASN A 368 32.20 -4.59 4.38
CA ASN A 368 32.30 -5.31 3.11
C ASN A 368 33.50 -6.25 3.21
N ILE A 369 33.25 -7.54 3.05
CA ILE A 369 34.22 -8.62 3.18
C ILE A 369 34.45 -9.21 1.80
N TYR A 370 35.71 -9.43 1.40
CA TYR A 370 36.06 -9.93 0.07
C TYR A 370 36.96 -11.15 0.15
N PHE A 371 36.52 -12.24 -0.51
CA PHE A 371 37.27 -13.48 -0.65
C PHE A 371 37.36 -13.93 -2.09
N LYS A 372 38.43 -14.66 -2.44
CA LYS A 372 38.44 -15.45 -3.68
C LYS A 372 37.59 -16.71 -3.49
N THR A 373 36.83 -17.13 -4.50
CA THR A 373 35.92 -18.28 -4.41
C THR A 373 36.60 -19.65 -4.54
N TYR A 374 37.92 -19.70 -4.71
CA TYR A 374 38.66 -20.96 -4.91
C TYR A 374 38.51 -21.96 -3.76
N TYR A 375 38.40 -21.49 -2.51
CA TYR A 375 38.20 -22.37 -1.34
C TYR A 375 36.88 -23.15 -1.40
N LEU A 376 35.85 -22.60 -2.06
CA LEU A 376 34.57 -23.28 -2.28
C LEU A 376 34.69 -24.46 -3.27
N LYS A 377 35.78 -24.52 -4.06
CA LYS A 377 36.02 -25.62 -5.01
C LYS A 377 36.97 -26.67 -4.44
N ASP A 378 38.02 -26.21 -3.77
CA ASP A 378 39.18 -27.06 -3.44
C ASP A 378 39.13 -27.59 -2.00
N GLY A 379 38.09 -27.28 -1.22
CA GLY A 379 37.98 -27.72 0.17
C GLY A 379 39.06 -27.15 1.09
N ARG A 380 39.69 -26.03 0.70
CA ARG A 380 40.69 -25.36 1.55
C ARG A 380 39.98 -24.74 2.74
N GLU A 381 40.33 -25.20 3.94
CA GLU A 381 39.68 -24.75 5.17
C GLU A 381 40.00 -23.30 5.52
N ILE A 382 41.18 -22.80 5.15
CA ILE A 382 41.65 -21.45 5.53
C ILE A 382 41.93 -20.60 4.30
N GLN A 383 41.30 -19.41 4.23
CA GLN A 383 41.44 -18.46 3.13
C GLN A 383 41.75 -17.05 3.64
N LYS A 384 42.70 -16.36 2.98
CA LYS A 384 42.93 -14.93 3.21
C LYS A 384 41.99 -14.08 2.38
N GLY A 385 41.56 -12.96 2.95
CA GLY A 385 40.73 -11.96 2.30
C GLY A 385 41.03 -10.55 2.82
N VAL A 386 40.21 -9.60 2.39
CA VAL A 386 40.31 -8.19 2.81
C VAL A 386 38.93 -7.68 3.17
N PHE A 387 38.89 -6.63 4.00
CA PHE A 387 37.65 -5.93 4.31
C PHE A 387 37.81 -4.42 4.29
N SER A 388 36.69 -3.75 4.11
CA SER A 388 36.52 -2.32 4.31
C SER A 388 35.18 -2.06 5.00
N GLY A 389 35.14 -1.11 5.93
CA GLY A 389 33.97 -0.90 6.77
C GLY A 389 33.97 0.41 7.53
N ILE A 390 32.98 0.51 8.42
CA ILE A 390 32.81 1.59 9.38
C ILE A 390 32.80 0.94 10.77
N ASP A 391 33.61 1.46 11.68
CA ASP A 391 33.63 1.01 13.08
C ASP A 391 32.53 1.69 13.91
N ASN A 392 32.36 1.27 15.16
CA ASN A 392 31.33 1.84 16.06
C ASN A 392 31.54 3.32 16.40
N GLU A 393 32.72 3.88 16.12
CA GLU A 393 33.03 5.30 16.28
C GLU A 393 32.83 6.08 14.98
N ASN A 394 32.17 5.49 13.96
CA ASN A 394 31.96 6.04 12.63
C ASN A 394 33.24 6.32 11.84
N ARG A 395 34.36 5.64 12.16
CA ARG A 395 35.62 5.77 11.43
C ARG A 395 35.70 4.76 10.30
N LEU A 396 36.29 5.18 9.18
CA LEU A 396 36.57 4.29 8.06
C LEU A 396 37.72 3.35 8.43
N VAL A 397 37.46 2.05 8.34
CA VAL A 397 38.43 1.00 8.67
C VAL A 397 38.61 0.04 7.50
N ASN A 398 39.82 -0.48 7.35
CA ASN A 398 40.13 -1.54 6.40
C ASN A 398 41.26 -2.40 6.95
N GLY A 399 41.35 -3.63 6.44
CA GLY A 399 42.37 -4.56 6.87
C GLY A 399 42.36 -5.86 6.10
N THR A 400 43.13 -6.81 6.62
CA THR A 400 43.15 -8.18 6.12
C THR A 400 42.31 -9.05 7.03
N LEU A 401 41.94 -10.22 6.56
CA LEU A 401 41.21 -11.18 7.36
C LEU A 401 41.55 -12.59 6.96
N THR A 402 41.25 -13.51 7.88
CA THR A 402 41.36 -14.95 7.67
C THR A 402 40.00 -15.56 7.85
N LEU A 403 39.60 -16.40 6.90
CA LEU A 403 38.37 -17.17 6.93
C LEU A 403 38.70 -18.63 7.21
N LYS A 404 38.01 -19.21 8.18
CA LYS A 404 37.81 -20.65 8.28
C LYS A 404 36.41 -21.00 7.80
N TYR A 405 36.33 -21.94 6.86
CA TYR A 405 35.08 -22.37 6.28
C TYR A 405 34.86 -23.87 6.47
N SER A 406 33.67 -24.26 6.88
CA SER A 406 33.26 -25.65 7.04
C SER A 406 31.91 -25.86 6.36
N THR A 407 31.81 -26.87 5.50
CA THR A 407 30.53 -27.29 4.93
C THR A 407 29.65 -27.89 6.03
N CYS A 408 28.36 -27.54 6.04
CA CYS A 408 27.39 -28.20 6.91
C CYS A 408 27.09 -29.63 6.46
#